data_AF-A0A8S3IUT7-F1
#
_entry.id   AF-A0A8S3IUT7-F1
#
_cell.length_a   1.000
_cell.length_b   1.000
_cell.length_c   1.000
_cell.angle_alpha   90.00
_cell.angle_beta   90.00
_cell.angle_gamma   90.00
#
_symmetry.space_group_name_H-M   'P 1'
#
loop_
_entity.id
_entity.type
_entity.pdbx_description
1 polymer ?
#
loop_
_entity_poly.entity_id
_entity_poly.type
_entity_poly.pdbx_seq_one_letter_code
_entity_poly.pdbx_strand_id
1 'polypeptide(L)'
;LIEYGYKYDASWVVRPREADETVESLLCGHSERLAMVLHFIRDRKPKRIQLTKNLRICGDCHQFTKLAALVFQCEIIVRDANRIHHFHTNGQCSCQDYF
;
A
#
# COMPACT_ATOMS: atom_id res chain seq x y z
N LEU A 1 4.14 -9.52 4.69
CA LEU A 1 3.51 -8.55 5.62
C LEU A 1 2.45 -9.17 6.54
N ILE A 2 1.76 -10.25 6.13
CA ILE A 2 0.77 -10.95 6.99
C ILE A 2 1.40 -11.40 8.32
N GLU A 3 2.61 -11.96 8.29
CA GLU A 3 3.38 -12.33 9.48
C GLU A 3 3.69 -11.15 10.42
N TYR A 4 3.60 -9.91 9.91
CA TYR A 4 3.80 -8.66 10.65
C TYR A 4 2.47 -8.01 11.07
N GLY A 5 1.35 -8.74 11.00
CA GLY A 5 0.04 -8.30 11.44
C GLY A 5 -0.81 -7.58 10.39
N TYR A 6 -0.39 -7.57 9.11
CA TYR A 6 -1.24 -7.08 8.03
C TYR A 6 -2.48 -7.96 7.86
N LYS A 7 -3.65 -7.34 7.75
CA LYS A 7 -4.93 -8.00 7.45
C LYS A 7 -5.61 -7.27 6.31
N TYR A 8 -6.13 -8.04 5.36
CA TYR A 8 -6.93 -7.51 4.27
C TYR A 8 -8.23 -6.89 4.79
N ASP A 9 -8.51 -5.67 4.38
CA ASP A 9 -9.76 -4.98 4.69
C ASP A 9 -10.73 -5.07 3.51
N ALA A 10 -11.71 -5.97 3.63
CA ALA A 10 -12.72 -6.24 2.60
C ALA A 10 -13.62 -5.03 2.29
N SER A 11 -13.68 -4.01 3.16
CA SER A 11 -14.46 -2.79 2.91
C SER A 11 -13.94 -1.99 1.72
N TRP A 12 -12.69 -2.22 1.31
CA TRP A 12 -12.06 -1.58 0.16
C TRP A 12 -12.23 -2.34 -1.16
N VAL A 13 -13.03 -3.40 -1.16
CA VAL A 13 -13.48 -4.06 -2.38
C VAL A 13 -14.70 -3.30 -2.91
N VAL A 14 -14.49 -2.48 -3.94
CA VAL A 14 -15.49 -1.50 -4.42
C VAL A 14 -16.55 -2.14 -5.34
N ARG A 15 -16.35 -3.39 -5.77
CA ARG A 15 -17.26 -4.10 -6.68
C ARG A 15 -17.78 -5.40 -6.08
N PRO A 16 -18.94 -5.90 -6.52
CA PRO A 16 -19.35 -7.27 -6.25
C PRO A 16 -18.26 -8.25 -6.72
N ARG A 17 -18.01 -9.23 -5.87
CA ARG A 17 -17.00 -10.27 -6.07
C ARG A 17 -17.60 -11.42 -6.87
N GLU A 18 -16.87 -11.92 -7.86
CA GLU A 18 -17.24 -13.15 -8.57
C GLU A 18 -17.06 -14.39 -7.69
N ALA A 19 -17.61 -15.53 -8.09
CA ALA A 19 -17.62 -16.74 -7.26
C ALA A 19 -16.21 -17.27 -6.94
N ASP A 20 -15.24 -17.06 -7.82
CA ASP A 20 -13.85 -17.51 -7.73
C ASP A 20 -12.90 -16.46 -7.14
N GLU A 21 -13.34 -15.21 -7.02
CA GLU A 21 -12.53 -14.13 -6.46
C GLU A 21 -12.48 -14.21 -4.92
N THR A 22 -11.32 -13.91 -4.37
CA THR A 22 -11.13 -13.72 -2.93
C THR A 22 -10.85 -12.25 -2.63
N VAL A 23 -11.04 -11.84 -1.37
CA VAL A 23 -10.67 -10.47 -0.93
C VAL A 23 -9.18 -10.24 -1.16
N GLU A 24 -8.35 -11.25 -0.90
CA GLU A 24 -6.92 -11.23 -1.16
C GLU A 24 -6.61 -11.02 -2.65
N SER A 25 -7.19 -11.82 -3.55
CA SER A 25 -6.88 -11.74 -4.98
C SER A 25 -7.25 -10.37 -5.56
N LEU A 26 -8.36 -9.80 -5.10
CA LEU A 26 -8.79 -8.46 -5.50
C LEU A 26 -7.86 -7.35 -4.99
N LEU A 27 -7.56 -7.35 -3.70
CA LEU A 27 -6.75 -6.29 -3.08
C LEU A 27 -5.27 -6.41 -3.46
N CYS A 28 -4.75 -7.62 -3.72
CA CYS A 28 -3.41 -7.83 -4.26
C CYS A 28 -3.25 -7.26 -5.68
N GLY A 29 -4.36 -7.14 -6.44
CA GLY A 29 -4.38 -6.53 -7.77
C GLY A 29 -4.30 -5.00 -7.79
N HIS A 30 -4.34 -4.34 -6.63
CA HIS A 30 -4.22 -2.88 -6.57
C HIS A 30 -2.85 -2.42 -7.08
N SER A 31 -2.85 -1.41 -7.95
CA SER A 31 -1.65 -0.98 -8.67
C SER A 31 -0.55 -0.46 -7.73
N GLU A 32 -0.92 0.13 -6.59
CA GLU A 32 0.03 0.54 -5.56
C GLU A 32 0.84 -0.64 -5.02
N ARG A 33 0.20 -1.79 -4.80
CA ARG A 33 0.86 -2.99 -4.31
C ARG A 33 1.79 -3.58 -5.34
N LEU A 34 1.29 -3.72 -6.56
CA LEU A 34 2.09 -4.24 -7.67
C LEU A 34 3.34 -3.39 -7.89
N ALA A 35 3.19 -2.05 -7.85
CA ALA A 35 4.31 -1.13 -7.98
C ALA A 35 5.34 -1.28 -6.84
N MET A 36 4.90 -1.37 -5.59
CA MET A 36 5.79 -1.59 -4.44
C MET A 36 6.52 -2.93 -4.53
N VAL A 37 5.79 -4.02 -4.78
CA VAL A 37 6.37 -5.37 -4.87
C VAL A 37 7.40 -5.44 -5.99
N LEU A 38 7.10 -4.88 -7.17
CA LEU A 38 8.06 -4.82 -8.26
C LEU A 38 9.33 -4.06 -7.87
N HIS A 39 9.19 -2.96 -7.12
CA HIS A 39 10.34 -2.21 -6.64
C HIS A 39 11.19 -3.03 -5.66
N PHE A 40 10.57 -3.67 -4.67
CA PHE A 40 11.27 -4.51 -3.68
C PHE A 40 11.91 -5.77 -4.27
N ILE A 41 11.36 -6.31 -5.37
CA ILE A 41 11.99 -7.42 -6.10
C ILE A 41 13.28 -6.95 -6.78
N ARG A 42 13.30 -5.74 -7.35
CA ARG A 42 14.45 -5.18 -8.08
C ARG A 42 15.53 -4.67 -7.13
N ASP A 43 15.13 -3.99 -6.07
CA ASP A 43 16.01 -3.51 -5.01
C ASP A 43 15.56 -4.09 -3.68
N ARG A 44 16.39 -4.91 -3.05
CA ARG A 44 16.08 -5.58 -1.78
C ARG A 44 16.18 -4.66 -0.56
N LYS A 45 16.85 -3.51 -0.68
CA LYS A 45 17.06 -2.55 0.43
C LYS A 45 16.94 -1.10 -0.06
N PRO A 46 15.80 -0.72 -0.66
CA PRO A 46 15.61 0.64 -1.11
C PRO A 46 15.57 1.56 0.10
N LYS A 47 16.25 2.70 0.01
CA LYS A 47 16.16 3.74 1.04
C LYS A 47 14.86 4.54 0.92
N ARG A 48 14.38 4.69 -0.31
CA ARG A 48 13.18 5.48 -0.64
C ARG A 48 12.50 4.96 -1.90
N ILE A 49 11.17 4.90 -1.87
CA ILE A 49 10.30 4.62 -3.02
C ILE A 49 9.41 5.83 -3.29
N GLN A 50 9.21 6.18 -4.57
CA GLN A 50 8.26 7.21 -4.99
C GLN A 50 7.26 6.62 -5.96
N LEU A 51 5.97 6.76 -5.65
CA LEU A 51 4.85 6.30 -6.46
C LEU A 51 3.94 7.48 -6.79
N THR A 52 3.43 7.50 -8.02
CA THR A 52 2.40 8.45 -8.43
C THR A 52 1.19 7.67 -8.93
N LYS A 53 0.00 8.04 -8.47
CA LYS A 53 -1.27 7.49 -8.94
C LYS A 53 -2.28 8.60 -9.21
N ASN A 54 -3.18 8.34 -10.16
CA ASN A 54 -4.22 9.29 -10.56
C ASN A 54 -5.52 9.19 -9.74
N LEU A 55 -5.61 8.21 -8.82
CA LEU A 55 -6.77 7.98 -7.96
C LEU A 55 -6.38 8.18 -6.49
N ARG A 56 -7.31 8.49 -5.60
CA ARG A 56 -7.05 8.49 -4.14
C ARG A 56 -6.59 7.11 -3.67
N ILE A 57 -5.61 7.01 -2.78
CA ILE A 57 -5.19 5.73 -2.20
C ILE A 57 -6.35 5.11 -1.39
N CYS A 58 -6.59 3.80 -1.53
CA CYS A 58 -7.59 3.15 -0.69
C CYS A 58 -7.03 2.89 0.72
N GLY A 59 -7.88 2.77 1.73
CA GLY A 59 -7.44 2.54 3.12
C GLY A 59 -6.62 1.26 3.30
N ASP A 60 -6.97 0.19 2.57
CA ASP A 60 -6.20 -1.07 2.61
C ASP A 60 -4.79 -0.94 2.00
N CYS A 61 -4.64 -0.20 0.90
CA CYS A 61 -3.32 0.14 0.33
C CYS A 61 -2.55 1.09 1.24
N HIS A 62 -3.23 2.04 1.88
CA HIS A 62 -2.62 2.94 2.84
C HIS A 62 -2.01 2.15 4.02
N GLN A 63 -2.78 1.24 4.61
CA GLN A 63 -2.31 0.42 5.73
C GLN A 63 -1.20 -0.56 5.32
N PHE A 64 -1.32 -1.17 4.13
CA PHE A 64 -0.24 -1.99 3.58
C PHE A 64 1.05 -1.20 3.41
N THR A 65 0.97 0.05 2.93
CA THR A 65 2.14 0.91 2.69
C THR A 65 2.81 1.33 4.00
N LYS A 66 2.03 1.62 5.06
CA LYS A 66 2.55 1.85 6.42
C LYS A 66 3.39 0.67 6.91
N LEU A 67 2.85 -0.54 6.79
CA LEU A 67 3.56 -1.76 7.20
C LEU A 67 4.76 -2.04 6.31
N ALA A 68 4.67 -1.78 5.01
CA ALA A 68 5.82 -1.91 4.11
C ALA A 68 6.96 -0.97 4.52
N ALA A 69 6.68 0.31 4.79
CA ALA A 69 7.68 1.27 5.24
C ALA A 69 8.37 0.84 6.54
N LEU A 70 7.60 0.30 7.50
CA LEU A 70 8.11 -0.22 8.76
C LEU A 70 8.96 -1.49 8.57
N VAL A 71 8.46 -2.49 7.85
CA VAL A 71 9.14 -3.80 7.73
C VAL A 71 10.39 -3.70 6.88
N PHE A 72 10.34 -2.98 5.76
CA PHE A 72 11.46 -2.85 4.85
C PHE A 72 12.41 -1.69 5.22
N GLN A 73 12.10 -0.93 6.29
CA GLN A 73 12.90 0.22 6.72
C GLN A 73 13.19 1.18 5.55
N CYS A 74 12.16 1.48 4.77
CA CYS A 74 12.21 2.29 3.55
C CYS A 74 11.20 3.44 3.66
N GLU A 75 11.61 4.66 3.32
CA GLU A 75 10.64 5.75 3.14
C GLU A 75 9.81 5.49 1.89
N ILE A 76 8.49 5.69 1.95
CA ILE A 76 7.63 5.55 0.77
C ILE A 76 6.86 6.87 0.61
N ILE A 77 6.95 7.47 -0.56
CA ILE A 77 6.16 8.65 -0.91
C ILE A 77 5.15 8.24 -1.98
N VAL A 78 3.88 8.43 -1.69
CA VAL A 78 2.80 8.19 -2.65
C VAL A 78 2.11 9.52 -2.94
N ARG A 79 2.24 10.01 -4.16
CA ARG A 79 1.41 11.09 -4.67
C ARG A 79 0.14 10.49 -5.24
N ASP A 80 -1.00 10.82 -4.67
CA ASP A 80 -2.29 10.40 -5.20
C ASP A 80 -3.07 11.59 -5.77
N ALA A 81 -4.35 11.38 -6.12
CA ALA A 81 -5.19 12.43 -6.70
C ALA A 81 -5.43 13.62 -5.76
N ASN A 82 -5.37 13.39 -4.45
CA ASN A 82 -5.80 14.34 -3.43
C ASN A 82 -4.60 15.00 -2.73
N ARG A 83 -3.54 14.23 -2.45
CA ARG A 83 -2.41 14.67 -1.62
C ARG A 83 -1.16 13.84 -1.84
N ILE A 84 -0.10 14.23 -1.13
CA ILE A 84 1.13 13.45 -1.00
C ILE A 84 1.13 12.78 0.37
N HIS A 85 1.23 11.46 0.35
CA HIS A 85 1.40 10.62 1.53
C HIS A 85 2.90 10.36 1.71
N HIS A 86 3.45 10.72 2.87
CA HIS A 86 4.81 10.37 3.24
C HIS A 86 4.78 9.33 4.34
N PHE A 87 5.11 8.09 3.97
CA PHE A 87 5.22 6.95 4.89
C PHE A 87 6.65 6.86 5.40
N HIS A 88 6.81 7.08 6.70
CA HIS A 88 8.08 7.02 7.38
C HIS A 88 8.43 5.59 7.80
N THR A 89 9.71 5.32 8.06
CA THR A 89 10.22 4.00 8.47
C THR A 89 9.71 3.51 9.83
N ASN A 90 9.02 4.36 10.59
CA ASN A 90 8.30 4.00 11.82
C ASN A 90 6.85 3.55 11.55
N GLY A 91 6.43 3.43 10.29
CA GLY A 91 5.09 3.02 9.88
C GLY A 91 4.01 4.11 10.00
N GLN A 92 4.39 5.37 10.20
CA GLN A 92 3.45 6.49 10.24
C GLN A 92 3.36 7.16 8.86
N CYS A 93 2.17 7.66 8.54
CA CYS A 93 1.95 8.47 7.35
C CYS A 93 1.70 9.94 7.74
N SER A 94 2.25 10.87 6.97
CA SER A 94 2.02 12.32 7.15
C SER A 94 0.56 12.74 7.05
N CYS A 95 -0.33 11.93 6.46
CA CYS A 95 -1.75 12.25 6.34
C CYS A 95 -2.58 11.96 7.61
N GLN A 96 -1.98 11.42 8.67
CA GLN A 96 -2.66 11.07 9.93
C GLN A 96 -3.86 10.13 9.71
N ASP A 97 -3.72 9.18 8.78
CA ASP A 97 -4.77 8.24 8.38
C ASP A 97 -6.01 8.88 7.72
N TYR A 98 -5.94 10.15 7.34
CA TYR A 98 -6.86 10.79 6.39
C TYR A 98 -6.42 10.49 4.95
N PHE A 99 -6.44 9.20 4.59
CA PHE A 99 -6.19 8.71 3.22
C PHE A 99 -7.08 9.40 2.19
#